data_AF-A0A1A2ZSN4-F1
#
_entry.id   AF-A0A1A2ZSN4-F1
#
_cell.length_a   1.000
_cell.length_b   1.000
_cell.length_c   1.000
_cell.angle_alpha   90.00
_cell.angle_beta   90.00
_cell.angle_gamma   90.00
#
_symmetry.space_group_name_H-M   'P 1'
#
loop_
_entity.id
_entity.type
_entity.pdbx_description
1 polymer ?
#
loop_
_entity_poly.entity_id
_entity_poly.type
_entity_poly.pdbx_seq_one_letter_code
_entity_poly.pdbx_strand_id
1 'polypeptide(L)'
;MQHSSASTSLTHPVVTVTIGEHRGRTNAKAELQWCGAHLAGVGVAYRHPADCLARAARHELATARALADLADQLTELSRGTA
;
A
#
# COMPACT_ATOMS: atom_id res chain seq x y z
N MET A 1 0.53 29.26 36.39
CA MET A 1 0.10 28.83 35.04
C MET A 1 1.15 27.87 34.51
N GLN A 2 0.90 26.56 34.56
CA GLN A 2 1.82 25.58 33.98
C GLN A 2 1.38 25.33 32.54
N HIS A 3 2.21 25.74 31.58
CA HIS A 3 2.01 25.41 30.18
C HIS A 3 2.30 23.92 30.02
N SER A 4 1.24 23.12 29.90
CA SER A 4 1.36 21.71 29.56
C SER A 4 1.80 21.63 28.10
N SER A 5 3.10 21.41 27.87
CA SER A 5 3.65 21.11 26.56
C SER A 5 3.04 19.78 26.11
N ALA A 6 2.02 19.84 25.25
CA ALA A 6 1.44 18.66 24.64
C ALA A 6 2.58 17.91 23.91
N SER A 7 2.97 16.77 24.46
CA SER A 7 3.96 15.91 23.85
C SER A 7 3.27 15.22 22.67
N THR A 8 3.44 15.74 21.46
CA THR A 8 2.90 15.09 20.26
C THR A 8 3.61 13.76 20.08
N SER A 9 2.96 12.67 20.51
CA SER A 9 3.49 11.32 20.26
C SER A 9 3.42 11.04 18.77
N LEU A 10 4.58 10.89 18.14
CA LEU A 10 4.66 10.50 16.74
C LEU A 10 4.19 9.06 16.60
N THR A 11 3.11 8.88 15.85
CA THR A 11 2.69 7.53 15.43
C THR A 11 3.43 7.18 14.16
N HIS A 12 4.03 5.99 14.11
CA HIS A 12 4.76 5.47 12.94
C HIS A 12 3.96 4.30 12.32
N PRO A 13 2.94 4.60 11.49
CA PRO A 13 2.20 3.56 10.80
C PRO A 13 3.12 2.83 9.81
N VAL A 14 3.00 1.51 9.78
CA VAL A 14 3.79 0.64 8.89
C VAL A 14 2.87 0.06 7.83
N VAL A 15 3.31 0.15 6.57
CA VAL A 15 2.70 -0.57 5.46
C VAL A 15 3.50 -1.85 5.21
N THR A 16 2.83 -3.00 5.24
CA THR A 16 3.46 -4.29 4.88
C THR A 16 3.13 -4.61 3.44
N VAL A 17 4.15 -4.84 2.61
CA VAL A 17 3.96 -5.23 1.21
C VAL A 17 4.36 -6.69 1.02
N THR A 18 3.41 -7.51 0.59
CA THR A 18 3.64 -8.90 0.20
C THR A 18 3.62 -9.01 -1.32
N ILE A 19 4.63 -9.65 -1.91
CA ILE A 19 4.74 -9.85 -3.35
C ILE A 19 4.73 -11.36 -3.64
N GLY A 20 3.84 -11.78 -4.53
CA GLY A 20 3.72 -13.16 -4.99
C GLY A 20 3.83 -13.26 -6.51
N GLU A 21 4.49 -14.31 -7.00
CA GLU A 21 4.48 -14.66 -8.41
C GLU A 21 3.63 -15.92 -8.64
N HIS A 22 2.62 -15.83 -9.50
CA HIS A 22 1.79 -16.99 -9.87
C HIS A 22 1.42 -16.96 -11.36
N ARG A 23 1.66 -18.07 -12.08
CA ARG A 23 1.30 -18.23 -13.51
C ARG A 23 1.75 -17.08 -14.42
N GLY A 24 2.96 -16.55 -14.20
CA GLY A 24 3.50 -15.43 -15.00
C GLY A 24 2.94 -14.05 -14.66
N ARG A 25 2.17 -13.93 -13.57
CA ARG A 25 1.71 -12.66 -13.00
C ARG A 25 2.45 -12.38 -11.72
N THR A 26 2.86 -11.13 -11.52
CA THR A 26 3.30 -10.62 -10.23
C THR A 26 2.13 -9.92 -9.59
N ASN A 27 1.79 -10.33 -8.37
CA ASN A 27 0.78 -9.68 -7.55
C ASN A 27 1.47 -9.07 -6.33
N ALA A 28 1.03 -7.90 -5.91
CA ALA A 28 1.43 -7.26 -4.67
C ALA A 28 0.20 -6.91 -3.84
N LYS A 29 0.33 -7.01 -2.52
CA LYS A 29 -0.67 -6.60 -1.54
C LYS A 29 0.00 -5.66 -0.54
N ALA A 30 -0.54 -4.47 -0.34
CA ALA A 30 -0.07 -3.47 0.62
C ALA A 30 -1.09 -3.34 1.76
N GLU A 31 -0.69 -3.70 2.97
CA GLU A 31 -1.58 -3.75 4.14
C GLU A 31 -1.21 -2.66 5.14
N LEU A 32 -2.23 -1.96 5.65
CA LEU A 32 -2.10 -0.87 6.61
C LEU A 32 -3.18 -0.97 7.68
N GLN A 33 -2.78 -0.80 8.92
CA GLN A 33 -3.69 -0.56 10.05
C GLN A 33 -3.77 0.96 10.28
N TRP A 34 -4.97 1.53 10.16
CA TRP A 34 -5.19 2.97 10.29
C TRP A 34 -6.44 3.28 11.10
N CYS A 35 -6.26 3.97 12.24
CA CYS A 35 -7.37 4.40 13.12
C CYS A 35 -8.41 3.29 13.43
N GLY A 36 -7.96 2.04 13.60
CA GLY A 36 -8.82 0.89 13.87
C GLY A 36 -9.41 0.21 12.63
N ALA A 37 -9.18 0.75 11.43
CA ALA A 37 -9.51 0.11 10.16
C ALA A 37 -8.31 -0.65 9.60
N HIS A 38 -8.57 -1.80 8.98
CA HIS A 38 -7.59 -2.53 8.17
C HIS A 38 -7.84 -2.24 6.70
N LEU A 39 -6.83 -1.72 6.01
CA LEU A 39 -6.86 -1.43 4.59
C LEU A 39 -5.87 -2.34 3.86
N ALA A 40 -6.25 -2.79 2.66
CA ALA A 40 -5.48 -3.73 1.88
C ALA A 40 -5.55 -3.35 0.40
N GLY A 41 -4.53 -2.62 -0.06
CA GLY A 41 -4.36 -2.27 -1.47
C GLY A 41 -3.82 -3.47 -2.27
N VAL A 42 -4.31 -3.64 -3.51
CA VAL A 42 -3.87 -4.72 -4.41
C VAL A 42 -3.32 -4.19 -5.71
N GLY A 43 -2.27 -4.84 -6.21
CA GLY A 43 -1.61 -4.47 -7.46
C GLY A 43 -1.17 -5.69 -8.26
N VAL A 44 -1.31 -5.64 -9.58
CA VAL A 44 -0.89 -6.73 -10.47
C VAL A 44 -0.01 -6.17 -11.57
N ALA A 45 1.10 -6.83 -11.87
CA ALA A 45 1.91 -6.61 -13.06
C ALA A 45 1.94 -7.88 -13.91
N TYR A 46 1.52 -7.76 -15.16
CA TYR A 46 1.52 -8.87 -16.11
C TYR A 46 2.86 -8.96 -16.83
N ARG A 47 3.35 -10.18 -17.04
CA ARG A 47 4.44 -10.45 -17.97
C ARG A 47 3.83 -10.73 -19.34
N HIS A 48 3.80 -9.73 -20.22
CA HIS A 48 3.46 -9.99 -21.61
C HIS A 48 4.58 -10.84 -22.26
N PRO A 49 4.27 -11.84 -23.11
CA PRO A 49 5.30 -12.68 -23.74
C PRO A 49 6.30 -11.88 -24.58
N ALA A 50 5.85 -10.76 -25.14
CA ALA A 50 6.71 -9.80 -25.86
C ALA A 50 7.37 -8.75 -24.96
N ASP A 51 6.96 -8.64 -23.69
CA ASP A 51 7.63 -7.77 -22.71
C ASP A 51 8.75 -8.54 -22.01
N CYS A 52 9.98 -8.09 -22.25
CA CYS A 52 11.15 -8.50 -21.49
C CYS A 52 11.23 -7.79 -20.13
N LEU A 53 10.09 -7.41 -19.53
CA LEU A 53 10.05 -6.78 -18.22
C LEU A 53 10.71 -7.71 -17.19
N ALA A 54 11.87 -7.26 -16.71
CA ALA A 54 12.63 -7.99 -15.71
C ALA A 54 11.76 -8.25 -14.48
N ARG A 55 12.04 -9.36 -13.78
CA ARG A 55 11.27 -9.73 -12.58
C ARG A 55 11.20 -8.59 -11.55
N ALA A 56 12.31 -7.91 -11.32
CA ALA A 56 12.38 -6.76 -10.41
C ALA A 56 11.43 -5.63 -10.81
N ALA A 57 11.43 -5.23 -12.09
CA ALA A 57 10.54 -4.19 -12.59
C ALA A 57 9.06 -4.57 -12.49
N ARG A 58 8.71 -5.85 -12.63
CA ARG A 58 7.33 -6.32 -12.36
C ARG A 58 6.96 -6.23 -10.87
N HIS A 59 7.90 -6.51 -9.97
CA HIS A 59 7.70 -6.35 -8.52
C HIS A 59 7.47 -4.88 -8.16
N GLU A 60 8.29 -3.98 -8.69
CA GLU A 60 8.16 -2.54 -8.50
C GLU A 60 6.80 -2.05 -9.01
N LEU A 61 6.41 -2.43 -10.23
CA LEU A 61 5.14 -2.01 -10.83
C LEU A 61 3.92 -2.56 -10.07
N ALA A 62 3.94 -3.83 -9.67
CA ALA A 62 2.86 -4.42 -8.87
C ALA A 62 2.76 -3.71 -7.52
N THR A 63 3.90 -3.42 -6.87
CA THR A 63 3.95 -2.69 -5.59
C THR A 63 3.41 -1.28 -5.73
N ALA A 64 3.82 -0.53 -6.75
CA ALA A 64 3.33 0.82 -7.01
C ALA A 64 1.80 0.84 -7.18
N ARG A 65 1.25 -0.14 -7.91
CA ARG A 65 -0.20 -0.29 -8.09
C ARG A 65 -0.91 -0.61 -6.77
N ALA A 66 -0.35 -1.49 -5.94
CA ALA A 66 -0.92 -1.82 -4.64
C ALA A 66 -0.91 -0.61 -3.68
N LEU A 67 0.14 0.22 -3.73
CA LEU A 67 0.22 1.45 -2.94
C LEU A 67 -0.74 2.53 -3.44
N ALA A 68 -0.94 2.64 -4.76
CA ALA A 68 -1.93 3.55 -5.34
C ALA A 68 -3.36 3.16 -4.91
N ASP A 69 -3.70 1.88 -5.01
CA ASP A 69 -5.00 1.36 -4.54
C ASP A 69 -5.19 1.60 -3.03
N LEU A 70 -4.14 1.41 -2.22
CA LEU A 70 -4.17 1.73 -0.80
C LEU A 70 -4.40 3.24 -0.54
N ALA A 71 -3.81 4.12 -1.35
CA ALA A 71 -3.99 5.56 -1.24
C ALA A 71 -5.43 5.99 -1.62
N ASP A 72 -6.02 5.35 -2.63
CA ASP A 72 -7.41 5.57 -3.01
C ASP A 72 -8.35 5.13 -1.87
N GLN A 73 -8.14 3.95 -1.29
CA GLN A 73 -8.91 3.47 -0.13
C GLN A 73 -8.81 4.40 1.08
N LEU A 74 -7.62 4.94 1.39
CA LEU A 74 -7.45 5.94 2.46
C LEU A 74 -8.22 7.23 2.18
N THR A 75 -8.22 7.68 0.92
CA THR A 75 -8.96 8.87 0.49
C THR A 75 -10.46 8.67 0.63
N GLU A 76 -10.96 7.49 0.25
CA GLU A 76 -12.36 7.12 0.44
C GLU A 76 -12.74 7.05 1.92
N LEU A 77 -11.91 6.41 2.75
CA LEU A 77 -12.11 6.36 4.21
C LEU A 77 -12.20 7.76 4.80
N SER A 78 -11.30 8.67 4.41
CA SER A 78 -11.30 10.06 4.89
C SER A 78 -12.59 10.81 4.53
N ARG A 79 -13.21 10.51 3.38
CA ARG A 79 -14.48 11.12 2.97
C ARG A 79 -15.67 10.56 3.74
N GLY A 80 -15.62 9.29 4.13
CA GLY A 80 -16.64 8.65 4.95
C GLY A 80 -16.61 9.06 6.43
N THR A 81 -15.49 9.63 6.90
CA THR A 81 -15.33 10.13 8.27
C THR A 81 -15.58 11.63 8.44
N ALA A 82 -15.86 12.36 7.35
CA ALA A 82 -16.18 13.80 7.35
C ALA A 82 -17.68 14.04 7.50
#